data_AF-A0A543Q7U8-F1
#
_entry.id   AF-A0A543Q7U8-F1
#
_cell.length_a   1.000
_cell.length_b   1.000
_cell.length_c   1.000
_cell.angle_alpha   90.00
_cell.angle_beta   90.00
_cell.angle_gamma   90.00
#
_symmetry.space_group_name_H-M   'P 1'
#
loop_
_entity.id
_entity.type
_entity.pdbx_description
1 polymer ?
#
loop_
_entity_poly.entity_id
_entity_poly.type
_entity_poly.pdbx_seq_one_letter_code
_entity_poly.pdbx_strand_id
1 'polypeptide(L)'
;MHHTLKQSARDQSLDSIQETDFSLMQLGLEGVVAYLTRIQNALEHRDYVAKRVAVERAEQLVQHLLLHLGAETQKAVILRLDRLYRYLLLKLARCNMFNDMEALYGCEPIIADLRLEWAIVQGERRDEDVRFSRLIDFDDMLTG
;
A
#
# COMPACT_ATOMS: atom_id res chain seq x y z
N MET A 1 -34.74 20.37 22.30
CA MET A 1 -33.81 20.54 21.16
C MET A 1 -32.34 20.48 21.63
N HIS A 2 -31.91 19.43 22.33
CA HIS A 2 -30.52 19.32 22.85
C HIS A 2 -29.80 18.01 22.45
N HIS A 3 -30.44 17.14 21.65
CA HIS A 3 -29.88 15.83 21.29
C HIS A 3 -29.04 15.86 19.99
N THR A 4 -29.27 16.83 19.10
CA THR A 4 -28.69 16.86 17.75
C THR A 4 -27.24 17.36 17.69
N LEU A 5 -26.81 18.21 18.64
CA LEU A 5 -25.48 18.85 18.59
C LEU A 5 -24.33 17.92 19.03
N LYS A 6 -24.58 17.00 19.97
CA LYS A 6 -23.54 16.04 20.43
C LYS A 6 -23.27 14.92 19.43
N GLN A 7 -24.28 14.54 18.64
CA GLN A 7 -24.15 13.53 17.57
C GLN A 7 -23.36 14.12 16.39
N SER A 8 -23.70 15.33 15.95
CA SER A 8 -22.98 16.03 14.87
C SER A 8 -21.49 16.24 15.16
N ALA A 9 -21.10 16.61 16.39
CA ALA A 9 -19.68 16.79 16.72
C ALA A 9 -18.90 15.46 16.80
N ARG A 10 -19.58 14.36 17.15
CA ARG A 10 -18.97 13.02 17.27
C ARG A 10 -18.79 12.37 15.91
N ASP A 11 -19.78 12.49 15.03
CA ASP A 11 -19.70 11.99 13.64
C ASP A 11 -18.64 12.79 12.86
N GLN A 12 -18.64 14.12 12.99
CA GLN A 12 -17.64 14.98 12.35
C GLN A 12 -16.20 14.72 12.84
N SER A 13 -16.02 14.32 14.11
CA SER A 13 -14.72 13.90 14.63
C SER A 13 -14.28 12.54 14.09
N LEU A 14 -15.21 11.59 13.96
CA LEU A 14 -14.93 10.26 13.40
C LEU A 14 -14.56 10.34 11.91
N ASP A 15 -15.31 11.14 11.14
CA ASP A 15 -15.04 11.39 9.72
C ASP A 15 -13.66 12.06 9.54
N SER A 16 -13.33 13.06 10.37
CA SER A 16 -12.02 13.74 10.30
C SER A 16 -10.82 12.84 10.63
N ILE A 17 -11.01 11.86 11.53
CA ILE A 17 -9.97 10.89 11.89
C ILE A 17 -9.76 9.90 10.73
N GLN A 18 -10.84 9.41 10.11
CA GLN A 18 -10.76 8.50 8.96
C GLN A 18 -10.12 9.15 7.72
N GLU A 19 -10.41 10.43 7.46
CA GLU A 19 -9.84 11.21 6.36
C GLU A 19 -8.34 11.52 6.60
N THR A 20 -7.95 11.75 7.86
CA THR A 20 -6.54 11.92 8.27
C THR A 20 -5.75 10.62 8.06
N ASP A 21 -6.34 9.46 8.39
CA ASP A 21 -5.69 8.16 8.20
C ASP A 21 -5.44 7.86 6.73
N PHE A 22 -6.37 8.19 5.83
CA PHE A 22 -6.19 7.97 4.38
C PHE A 22 -5.10 8.83 3.76
N SER A 23 -5.07 10.12 4.10
CA SER A 23 -4.04 11.04 3.59
C SER A 23 -2.63 10.58 4.00
N LEU A 24 -2.50 10.05 5.22
CA LEU A 24 -1.26 9.42 5.70
C LEU A 24 -0.93 8.13 4.93
N MET A 25 -1.92 7.31 4.59
CA MET A 25 -1.71 6.12 3.75
C MET A 25 -1.22 6.48 2.35
N GLN A 26 -1.84 7.47 1.69
CA GLN A 26 -1.42 7.95 0.38
C GLN A 26 0.01 8.48 0.41
N LEU A 27 0.32 9.34 1.38
CA LEU A 27 1.67 9.87 1.57
C LEU A 27 2.69 8.74 1.83
N GLY A 28 2.31 7.74 2.61
CA GLY A 28 3.13 6.55 2.84
C GLY A 28 3.43 5.80 1.53
N LEU A 29 2.42 5.57 0.69
CA LEU A 29 2.59 4.92 -0.61
C LEU A 29 3.47 5.74 -1.57
N GLU A 30 3.32 7.06 -1.58
CA GLU A 30 4.23 7.95 -2.34
C GLU A 30 5.67 7.87 -1.85
N GLY A 31 5.86 7.81 -0.53
CA GLY A 31 7.17 7.58 0.09
C GLY A 31 7.79 6.27 -0.38
N VAL A 32 7.00 5.19 -0.43
CA VAL A 32 7.46 3.90 -0.97
C VAL A 32 7.91 4.03 -2.43
N VAL A 33 7.10 4.67 -3.30
CA VAL A 33 7.47 4.90 -4.70
C VAL A 33 8.79 5.68 -4.81
N ALA A 34 8.96 6.73 -4.01
CA ALA A 34 10.20 7.50 -4.01
C ALA A 34 11.43 6.65 -3.62
N TYR A 35 11.27 5.70 -2.68
CA TYR A 35 12.33 4.75 -2.37
C TYR A 35 12.54 3.72 -3.48
N LEU A 36 11.50 3.24 -4.17
CA LEU A 36 11.68 2.37 -5.33
C LEU A 36 12.55 3.02 -6.41
N THR A 37 12.32 4.31 -6.72
CA THR A 37 13.16 5.06 -7.66
C THR A 37 14.61 5.16 -7.18
N ARG A 38 14.83 5.34 -5.87
CA ARG A 38 16.19 5.36 -5.27
C ARG A 38 16.87 3.99 -5.37
N ILE A 39 16.12 2.91 -5.14
CA ILE A 39 16.62 1.53 -5.28
C ILE A 39 17.01 1.26 -6.73
N GLN A 40 16.16 1.64 -7.69
CA GLN A 40 16.43 1.50 -9.12
C GLN A 40 17.73 2.22 -9.51
N ASN A 41 17.84 3.50 -9.17
CA ASN A 41 19.03 4.31 -9.45
C ASN A 41 20.30 3.67 -8.83
N ALA A 42 20.22 3.23 -7.58
CA ALA A 42 21.35 2.57 -6.91
C ALA A 42 21.75 1.25 -7.59
N LEU A 43 20.78 0.44 -8.07
CA LEU A 43 21.05 -0.78 -8.83
C LEU A 43 21.70 -0.49 -10.18
N GLU A 44 21.22 0.52 -10.91
CA GLU A 44 21.77 0.96 -12.21
C GLU A 44 23.25 1.37 -12.07
N HIS A 45 23.60 2.04 -10.97
CA HIS A 45 24.97 2.50 -10.68
C HIS A 45 25.81 1.50 -9.88
N ARG A 46 25.25 0.32 -9.55
CA ARG A 46 25.91 -0.71 -8.70
C ARG A 46 26.30 -0.20 -7.31
N ASP A 47 25.61 0.81 -6.80
CA ASP A 47 25.77 1.29 -5.43
C ASP A 47 24.94 0.45 -4.47
N TYR A 48 25.49 -0.70 -4.08
CA TYR A 48 24.78 -1.65 -3.22
C TYR A 48 24.58 -1.15 -1.77
N VAL A 49 25.37 -0.17 -1.33
CA VAL A 49 25.21 0.45 -0.01
C VAL A 49 23.99 1.36 -0.03
N ALA A 50 23.90 2.26 -1.01
CA ALA A 50 22.73 3.11 -1.19
C ALA A 50 21.46 2.28 -1.43
N LYS A 51 21.56 1.22 -2.25
CA LYS A 51 20.46 0.27 -2.47
C LYS A 51 19.97 -0.32 -1.16
N ARG A 52 20.87 -0.84 -0.31
CA ARG A 52 20.49 -1.48 0.95
C ARG A 52 19.74 -0.50 1.85
N VAL A 53 20.24 0.72 2.00
CA VAL A 53 19.58 1.76 2.81
C VAL A 53 18.20 2.10 2.24
N ALA A 54 18.09 2.27 0.92
CA ALA A 54 16.82 2.61 0.29
C ALA A 54 15.78 1.48 0.42
N VAL A 55 16.19 0.21 0.27
CA VAL A 55 15.34 -0.95 0.50
C VAL A 55 14.85 -1.00 1.95
N GLU A 56 15.75 -0.86 2.92
CA GLU A 56 15.39 -0.91 4.34
C GLU A 56 14.34 0.16 4.69
N ARG A 57 14.47 1.36 4.12
CA ARG A 57 13.48 2.44 4.31
C ARG A 57 12.15 2.13 3.63
N ALA A 58 12.15 1.56 2.43
CA ALA A 58 10.93 1.12 1.76
C ALA A 58 10.21 0.05 2.59
N GLU A 59 10.94 -0.98 3.05
CA GLU A 59 10.39 -2.07 3.87
C GLU A 59 9.81 -1.55 5.19
N GLN A 60 10.50 -0.63 5.88
CA GLN A 60 10.01 0.01 7.11
C GLN A 60 8.67 0.73 6.89
N LEU A 61 8.57 1.52 5.81
CA LEU A 61 7.33 2.22 5.47
C LEU A 61 6.21 1.23 5.17
N VAL A 62 6.47 0.23 4.32
CA VAL A 62 5.46 -0.78 3.95
C VAL A 62 4.98 -1.56 5.18
N GLN A 63 5.89 -1.97 6.07
CA GLN A 63 5.52 -2.64 7.33
C GLN A 63 4.68 -1.75 8.24
N HIS A 64 5.03 -0.46 8.33
CA HIS A 64 4.25 0.49 9.11
C HIS A 64 2.81 0.61 8.59
N LEU A 65 2.64 0.76 7.27
CA LEU A 65 1.32 0.82 6.64
C LEU A 65 0.54 -0.49 6.86
N LEU A 66 1.22 -1.64 6.74
CA LEU A 66 0.63 -2.96 6.97
C LEU A 66 0.11 -3.12 8.41
N LEU A 67 0.86 -2.66 9.40
CA LEU A 67 0.44 -2.74 10.81
C LEU A 67 -0.77 -1.86 11.13
N HIS A 68 -1.02 -0.82 10.34
CA HIS A 68 -2.14 0.10 10.53
C HIS A 68 -3.40 -0.30 9.76
N LEU A 69 -3.41 -1.46 9.08
CA LEU A 69 -4.64 -2.06 8.56
C LEU A 69 -5.56 -2.46 9.73
N GLY A 70 -6.46 -1.55 10.10
CA GLY A 70 -7.35 -1.64 11.25
C GLY A 70 -8.57 -2.56 11.07
N ALA A 71 -9.08 -3.06 12.20
CA ALA A 71 -10.04 -4.16 12.35
C ALA A 71 -11.49 -3.91 11.87
N GLU A 72 -11.80 -2.75 11.28
CA GLU A 72 -13.17 -2.24 11.10
C GLU A 72 -13.63 -2.14 9.63
N THR A 73 -12.83 -2.57 8.67
CA THR A 73 -13.21 -2.55 7.25
C THR A 73 -13.83 -3.88 6.80
N GLN A 74 -14.59 -3.89 5.69
CA GLN A 74 -15.14 -5.11 5.12
C GLN A 74 -14.07 -6.20 4.94
N LYS A 75 -14.32 -7.40 5.47
CA LYS A 75 -13.33 -8.49 5.56
C LYS A 75 -12.57 -8.75 4.24
N ALA A 76 -13.22 -8.63 3.09
CA ALA A 76 -12.61 -8.93 1.79
C ALA A 76 -11.54 -7.90 1.35
N VAL A 77 -11.82 -6.59 1.47
CA VAL A 77 -10.89 -5.53 1.02
C VAL A 77 -9.64 -5.47 1.91
N ILE A 78 -9.79 -5.63 3.24
CA ILE A 78 -8.64 -5.75 4.15
C ILE A 78 -7.76 -6.94 3.77
N LEU A 79 -8.36 -8.10 3.52
CA LEU A 79 -7.59 -9.30 3.18
C LEU A 79 -6.82 -9.14 1.87
N ARG A 80 -7.34 -8.35 0.93
CA ARG A 80 -6.63 -8.04 -0.31
C ARG A 80 -5.50 -7.04 -0.07
N LEU A 81 -5.75 -5.97 0.69
CA LEU A 81 -4.72 -5.00 1.09
C LEU A 81 -3.56 -5.68 1.83
N ASP A 82 -3.85 -6.52 2.83
CA ASP A 82 -2.84 -7.29 3.57
C ASP A 82 -1.99 -8.16 2.63
N ARG A 83 -2.63 -8.88 1.70
CA ARG A 83 -1.91 -9.69 0.70
C ARG A 83 -1.02 -8.83 -0.21
N LEU A 84 -1.51 -7.69 -0.69
CA LEU A 84 -0.74 -6.78 -1.55
C LEU A 84 0.48 -6.22 -0.82
N TYR A 85 0.33 -5.76 0.43
CA TYR A 85 1.46 -5.28 1.22
C TYR A 85 2.49 -6.37 1.50
N ARG A 86 2.05 -7.58 1.85
CA ARG A 86 2.97 -8.73 2.04
C ARG A 86 3.68 -9.10 0.76
N TYR A 87 2.98 -9.06 -0.38
CA TYR A 87 3.57 -9.35 -1.67
C TYR A 87 4.60 -8.30 -2.09
N LEU A 88 4.32 -7.02 -1.81
CA LEU A 88 5.29 -5.94 -1.98
C LEU A 88 6.55 -6.16 -1.12
N LEU A 89 6.40 -6.53 0.15
CA LEU A 89 7.54 -6.87 1.02
C LEU A 89 8.35 -8.05 0.46
N LEU A 90 7.69 -9.08 -0.06
CA LEU A 90 8.36 -10.22 -0.68
C LEU A 90 9.19 -9.80 -1.91
N LYS A 91 8.65 -8.92 -2.77
CA LYS A 91 9.36 -8.39 -3.94
C LYS A 91 10.55 -7.54 -3.54
N LEU A 92 10.40 -6.67 -2.54
CA LEU A 92 11.49 -5.88 -1.97
C LEU A 92 12.60 -6.77 -1.41
N ALA A 93 12.26 -7.80 -0.65
CA ALA A 93 13.23 -8.75 -0.10
C ALA A 93 13.99 -9.51 -1.22
N ARG A 94 13.28 -9.96 -2.26
CA ARG A 94 13.88 -10.61 -3.44
C ARG A 94 14.84 -9.69 -4.17
N CYS A 95 14.42 -8.44 -4.44
CA CYS A 95 15.26 -7.40 -5.02
C CYS A 95 16.51 -7.16 -4.17
N ASN A 96 16.35 -7.08 -2.84
CA ASN A 96 17.46 -6.85 -1.92
C ASN A 96 18.50 -7.97 -1.97
N MET A 97 18.03 -9.22 -1.94
CA MET A 97 18.87 -10.41 -1.83
C MET A 97 19.61 -10.73 -3.12
N PHE A 98 18.96 -10.52 -4.27
CA PHE A 98 19.49 -10.94 -5.57
C PHE A 98 19.88 -9.79 -6.49
N ASN A 99 19.70 -8.53 -6.07
CA ASN A 99 19.80 -7.35 -6.95
C ASN A 99 18.88 -7.48 -8.19
N ASP A 100 17.72 -8.09 -7.97
CA ASP A 100 16.75 -8.46 -9.00
C ASP A 100 15.92 -7.24 -9.42
N MET A 101 16.32 -6.61 -10.53
CA MET A 101 15.63 -5.45 -11.09
C MET A 101 14.20 -5.80 -11.58
N GLU A 102 13.98 -7.02 -12.03
CA GLU A 102 12.65 -7.48 -12.46
C GLU A 102 11.71 -7.58 -11.25
N ALA A 103 12.22 -8.07 -10.10
CA ALA A 103 11.47 -8.02 -8.85
C ALA A 103 11.13 -6.59 -8.44
N LEU A 104 12.01 -5.61 -8.68
CA LEU A 104 11.73 -4.20 -8.43
C LEU A 104 10.62 -3.64 -9.34
N TYR A 105 10.67 -3.92 -10.64
CA TYR A 105 9.61 -3.51 -11.57
C TYR A 105 8.27 -4.14 -11.22
N GLY A 106 8.29 -5.38 -10.71
CA GLY A 106 7.09 -6.05 -10.19
C GLY A 106 6.42 -5.35 -9.00
N CYS A 107 7.07 -4.36 -8.36
CA CYS A 107 6.46 -3.58 -7.28
C CYS A 107 5.45 -2.53 -7.78
N GLU A 108 5.63 -2.00 -8.99
CA GLU A 108 4.76 -0.96 -9.56
C GLU A 108 3.29 -1.39 -9.67
N PRO A 109 2.94 -2.54 -10.29
CA PRO A 109 1.54 -2.98 -10.35
C PRO A 109 0.95 -3.26 -8.97
N ILE A 110 1.75 -3.68 -8.00
CA ILE A 110 1.30 -3.90 -6.61
C ILE A 110 0.91 -2.58 -5.96
N ILE A 111 1.70 -1.52 -6.17
CA ILE A 111 1.39 -0.18 -5.65
C ILE A 111 0.15 0.41 -6.33
N ALA A 112 -0.01 0.19 -7.64
CA ALA A 112 -1.21 0.59 -8.35
C ALA A 112 -2.46 -0.06 -7.74
N ASP A 113 -2.43 -1.37 -7.52
CA ASP A 113 -3.51 -2.10 -6.87
C ASP A 113 -3.75 -1.65 -5.42
N LEU A 114 -2.70 -1.37 -4.64
CA LEU A 114 -2.85 -0.82 -3.29
C LEU A 114 -3.62 0.51 -3.30
N ARG A 115 -3.33 1.42 -4.24
CA ARG A 115 -4.07 2.68 -4.38
C ARG A 115 -5.53 2.45 -4.74
N LEU A 116 -5.79 1.49 -5.63
CA LEU A 116 -7.15 1.12 -6.03
C LEU A 116 -7.97 0.57 -4.86
N GLU A 117 -7.40 -0.34 -4.07
CA GLU A 117 -8.09 -0.90 -2.90
C GLU A 117 -8.35 0.15 -1.81
N TRP A 118 -7.40 1.06 -1.56
CA TRP A 118 -7.61 2.15 -0.61
C TRP A 118 -8.70 3.14 -1.06
N ALA A 119 -8.85 3.39 -2.37
CA ALA A 119 -9.96 4.20 -2.90
C ALA A 119 -11.34 3.53 -2.66
N ILE A 120 -11.40 2.19 -2.64
CA ILE A 120 -12.62 1.46 -2.27
C ILE A 120 -12.94 1.66 -0.78
N VAL A 121 -11.92 1.60 0.09
CA VAL A 121 -12.10 1.79 1.54
C VAL A 121 -12.68 3.18 1.85
N GLN A 122 -12.32 4.20 1.09
CA GLN A 122 -12.86 5.57 1.24
C GLN A 122 -14.23 5.78 0.60
N GLY A 123 -14.78 4.77 -0.09
CA GLY A 123 -16.02 4.92 -0.85
C GLY A 123 -15.90 5.81 -2.09
N GLU A 124 -14.68 6.21 -2.48
CA GLU A 124 -14.42 6.93 -3.73
C GLU A 124 -14.68 6.05 -4.95
N ARG A 125 -14.58 4.73 -4.80
CA ARG A 125 -14.87 3.72 -5.82
C ARG A 125 -15.66 2.56 -5.24
N ARG A 126 -16.51 1.94 -6.05
CA ARG A 126 -17.18 0.67 -5.69
C ARG A 126 -16.29 -0.49 -6.12
N ASP A 127 -16.25 -1.56 -5.33
CA ASP A 127 -15.46 -2.77 -5.63
C ASP A 127 -15.72 -3.32 -7.05
N GLU A 128 -16.98 -3.29 -7.49
CA GLU A 128 -17.41 -3.72 -8.83
C GLU A 128 -16.70 -2.95 -9.96
N ASP A 129 -16.45 -1.66 -9.77
CA ASP A 129 -15.83 -0.78 -10.78
C ASP A 129 -14.34 -1.09 -10.96
N VAL A 130 -13.70 -1.66 -9.94
CA VAL A 130 -12.25 -1.83 -9.88
C VAL A 130 -11.81 -3.26 -10.13
N ARG A 131 -12.74 -4.22 -10.09
CA ARG A 131 -12.46 -5.64 -10.26
C ARG A 131 -11.64 -5.96 -11.51
N PHE A 132 -11.93 -5.32 -12.63
CA PHE A 132 -11.23 -5.51 -13.91
C PHE A 132 -9.98 -4.63 -14.08
N SER A 133 -9.75 -3.69 -13.16
CA SER A 133 -8.57 -2.80 -13.19
C SER A 133 -7.41 -3.33 -12.34
N ARG A 134 -7.63 -4.39 -11.56
CA ARG A 134 -6.61 -5.05 -10.75
C ARG A 134 -5.56 -5.68 -11.64
N LEU A 135 -4.31 -5.34 -11.39
CA LEU A 135 -3.15 -5.85 -12.11
C LEU A 135 -2.57 -7.11 -11.45
N ILE A 136 -2.83 -7.29 -10.15
CA ILE A 136 -2.39 -8.47 -9.41
C ILE A 136 -3.54 -9.45 -9.22
N ASP A 137 -3.47 -10.57 -9.92
CA ASP A 137 -4.29 -11.74 -9.66
C ASP A 137 -3.49 -12.75 -8.81
N PHE A 138 -3.90 -12.93 -7.56
CA PHE A 138 -3.25 -13.87 -6.65
C PHE A 138 -3.58 -15.33 -6.97
N ASP A 139 -4.70 -15.60 -7.65
CA ASP A 139 -5.11 -16.96 -8.00
C ASP A 139 -4.32 -17.47 -9.20
N ASP A 140 -4.05 -16.60 -10.18
CA ASP A 140 -3.15 -16.91 -11.31
C ASP A 140 -1.69 -17.07 -10.85
N MET A 141 -1.25 -16.36 -9.80
CA MET A 141 0.13 -16.46 -9.30
C MET A 141 0.47 -17.79 -8.60
N LEU A 142 -0.52 -18.58 -8.18
CA LEU A 142 -0.31 -19.89 -7.56
C LEU A 142 -0.41 -21.06 -8.55
N THR A 143 -0.76 -20.78 -9.81
CA THR A 143 -0.96 -21.80 -10.85
C THR A 143 0.19 -21.85 -11.88
N GLY A 144 1.22 -21.02 -11.71
CA GLY A 144 2.46 -20.98 -12.51
C GLY A 144 3.65 -21.68 -11.87
#